data_AF-A0A6G0TAU8-F1
#
_entry.id   AF-A0A6G0TAU8-F1
#
_cell.length_a   1.000
_cell.length_b   1.000
_cell.length_c   1.000
_cell.angle_alpha   90.00
_cell.angle_beta   90.00
_cell.angle_gamma   90.00
#
_symmetry.space_group_name_H-M   'P 1'
#
loop_
_entity.id
_entity.type
_entity.pdbx_description
1 polymer ?
#
loop_
_entity_poly.entity_id
_entity_poly.type
_entity_poly.pdbx_seq_one_letter_code
_entity_poly.pdbx_strand_id
1 'polypeptide(L)'
;MEGNISVNEHHRNVIESYVEFMGHQTKQSIILIKKAFEEIFKTNLLDETYTKEEVKNILNSLEKTMTNEIKCELSAYTSTNLLMMYQFFQQAEKWHLRLNVDISEIQNKELLKEMEKIETNYNTMNRKLEKKKLLGTSDNITNDFVEVLHRRLDQLETHNSKLEADLKTLEDNCNKLSNEKEALKLLIKQEDKQEDSQKTLVEIEVQTQNIFDDNKNNHDECKITVNQLENELAVAQSQLTLTNLELERKFNDTAAYINMKNMITKKNEQVRELRDRLLIYEKEDNQDNVYSSKLSILLAQWRAVRSRGGSPKARTYIKFNQEELYH
;
A
#
# COMPACT_ATOMS: atom_id res chain seq x y z
N MET A 1 27.73 7.09 8.99
CA MET A 1 26.78 6.93 7.87
C MET A 1 25.43 7.32 8.41
N GLU A 2 25.01 8.54 8.12
CA GLU A 2 23.71 9.04 8.52
C GLU A 2 22.64 8.22 7.79
N GLY A 3 21.85 7.48 8.55
CA GLY A 3 20.67 6.75 8.07
C GLY A 3 19.60 7.74 7.62
N ASN A 4 19.85 8.44 6.52
CA ASN A 4 18.79 9.09 5.78
C ASN A 4 18.08 7.98 5.03
N ILE A 5 16.99 7.48 5.62
CA ILE A 5 15.95 6.80 4.87
C ILE A 5 15.52 7.82 3.81
N SER A 6 16.04 7.66 2.59
CA SER A 6 15.82 8.59 1.48
C SER A 6 14.42 8.35 0.91
N VAL A 7 13.42 8.50 1.77
CA VAL A 7 12.03 8.48 1.33
C VAL A 7 11.74 9.81 0.66
N ASN A 8 11.03 9.73 -0.46
CA ASN A 8 10.51 10.87 -1.20
C ASN A 8 9.83 11.87 -0.23
N GLU A 9 9.93 13.18 -0.49
CA GLU A 9 9.30 14.24 0.31
C GLU A 9 7.81 13.97 0.55
N HIS A 10 7.11 13.46 -0.46
CA HIS A 10 5.72 13.04 -0.31
C HIS A 10 5.55 11.94 0.75
N HIS A 11 6.38 10.91 0.71
CA HIS A 11 6.33 9.82 1.68
C HIS A 11 6.79 10.28 3.08
N ARG A 12 7.73 11.23 3.16
CA ARG A 12 8.12 11.86 4.42
C ARG A 12 6.93 12.57 5.07
N ASN A 13 6.17 13.36 4.31
CA ASN A 13 4.98 14.05 4.81
C ASN A 13 3.88 13.07 5.25
N VAL A 14 3.72 11.95 4.55
CA VAL A 14 2.80 10.87 4.95
C VAL A 14 3.26 10.21 6.25
N ILE A 15 4.57 9.95 6.41
CA ILE A 15 5.14 9.41 7.64
C ILE A 15 4.95 10.40 8.80
N GLU A 16 5.20 11.69 8.59
CA GLU A 16 4.99 12.73 9.60
C GLU A 16 3.52 12.81 10.03
N SER A 17 2.59 12.81 9.07
CA SER A 17 1.14 12.81 9.36
C SER A 17 0.70 11.56 10.13
N TYR A 18 1.30 10.41 9.84
CA TYR A 18 1.02 9.18 10.56
C TYR A 18 1.63 9.20 11.96
N VAL A 19 2.86 9.68 12.13
CA VAL A 19 3.50 9.86 13.44
C VAL A 19 2.69 10.83 14.32
N GLU A 20 2.15 11.91 13.74
CA GLU A 20 1.21 12.80 14.41
C GLU A 20 -0.02 12.05 14.91
N PHE A 21 -0.69 11.34 14.02
CA PHE A 21 -1.90 10.58 14.32
C PHE A 21 -1.65 9.57 15.44
N MET A 22 -0.57 8.79 15.34
CA MET A 22 -0.20 7.80 16.36
C MET A 22 0.15 8.47 17.69
N GLY A 23 0.91 9.57 17.66
CA GLY A 23 1.24 10.34 18.86
C GLY A 23 -0.01 10.93 19.54
N HIS A 24 -1.01 11.38 18.76
CA HIS A 24 -2.30 11.78 19.29
C HIS A 24 -3.05 10.61 19.92
N GLN A 25 -3.06 9.46 19.25
CA GLN A 25 -3.72 8.25 19.75
C GLN A 25 -3.10 7.80 21.08
N THR A 26 -1.77 7.70 21.19
CA THR A 26 -1.08 7.35 22.43
C THR A 26 -1.37 8.33 23.56
N LYS A 27 -1.42 9.65 23.28
CA LYS A 27 -1.81 10.65 24.28
C LYS A 27 -3.24 10.43 24.77
N GLN A 28 -4.18 10.15 23.87
CA GLN A 28 -5.57 9.86 24.24
C GLN A 28 -5.66 8.61 25.11
N SER A 29 -4.95 7.55 24.77
CA SER A 29 -4.91 6.32 25.58
C SER A 29 -4.39 6.54 27.00
N ILE A 30 -3.32 7.32 27.15
CA ILE A 30 -2.80 7.69 28.48
C ILE A 30 -3.86 8.50 29.26
N ILE A 31 -4.61 9.38 28.60
CA ILE A 31 -5.69 10.14 29.23
C ILE A 31 -6.83 9.21 29.67
N LEU A 32 -7.24 8.25 28.83
CA LEU A 32 -8.26 7.26 29.16
C LEU A 32 -7.87 6.42 30.38
N ILE A 33 -6.62 5.95 30.43
CA ILE A 33 -6.09 5.23 31.59
C ILE A 33 -6.17 6.11 32.83
N LYS A 34 -5.64 7.35 32.79
CA LYS A 34 -5.70 8.28 33.93
C LYS A 34 -7.14 8.55 34.38
N LYS A 35 -8.06 8.70 33.44
CA LYS A 35 -9.48 8.92 33.73
C LYS A 35 -10.12 7.72 34.41
N ALA A 36 -9.75 6.49 34.03
CA ALA A 36 -10.20 5.28 34.72
C ALA A 36 -9.73 5.24 36.19
N PHE A 37 -8.51 5.68 36.48
CA PHE A 37 -8.04 5.85 37.85
C PHE A 37 -8.84 6.93 38.60
N GLU A 38 -9.02 8.11 38.00
CA GLU A 38 -9.81 9.19 38.59
C GLU A 38 -11.25 8.77 38.88
N GLU A 39 -11.87 7.99 38.01
CA GLU A 39 -13.22 7.48 38.19
C GLU A 39 -13.31 6.57 39.42
N ILE A 40 -12.31 5.72 39.64
CA ILE A 40 -12.27 4.86 40.83
C ILE A 40 -12.04 5.67 42.10
N PHE A 41 -11.17 6.69 42.06
CA PHE A 41 -11.01 7.59 43.20
C PHE A 41 -12.30 8.34 43.55
N LYS A 42 -13.11 8.71 42.55
CA LYS A 42 -14.37 9.45 42.75
C LYS A 42 -15.55 8.56 43.14
N THR A 43 -15.56 7.28 42.74
CA THR A 43 -16.72 6.39 42.92
C THR A 43 -16.54 5.39 44.05
N ASN A 44 -15.34 4.83 44.22
CA ASN A 44 -15.07 3.74 45.14
C ASN A 44 -14.34 4.18 46.41
N LEU A 45 -13.77 5.39 46.45
CA LEU A 45 -13.03 5.98 47.58
C LEU A 45 -13.83 7.09 48.30
N LEU A 46 -15.10 6.82 48.60
CA LEU A 46 -16.01 7.76 49.26
C LEU A 46 -16.05 7.66 50.80
N ASP A 47 -15.63 6.53 51.38
CA ASP A 47 -15.66 6.29 52.84
C ASP A 47 -14.28 6.47 53.48
N GLU A 48 -14.23 6.97 54.71
CA GLU A 48 -12.95 7.15 55.46
C GLU A 48 -12.37 5.84 56.00
N THR A 49 -13.18 4.77 56.05
CA THR A 49 -12.77 3.46 56.57
C THR A 49 -13.04 2.36 55.57
N TYR A 50 -11.97 1.68 55.12
CA TYR A 50 -12.06 0.50 54.26
C TYR A 50 -11.51 -0.75 54.95
N THR A 51 -12.19 -1.87 54.77
CA THR A 51 -11.64 -3.18 55.11
C THR A 51 -10.63 -3.63 54.05
N LYS A 52 -9.69 -4.49 54.46
CA LYS A 52 -8.65 -5.04 53.55
C LYS A 52 -9.24 -5.75 52.33
N GLU A 53 -10.38 -6.42 52.48
CA GLU A 53 -11.05 -7.14 51.40
C GLU A 53 -11.72 -6.19 50.40
N GLU A 54 -12.32 -5.10 50.87
CA GLU A 54 -12.90 -4.06 49.99
C GLU A 54 -11.81 -3.38 49.15
N VAL A 55 -10.68 -3.01 49.75
CA VAL A 55 -9.55 -2.44 48.99
C VAL A 55 -9.03 -3.43 47.96
N LYS A 56 -8.94 -4.72 48.30
CA LYS A 56 -8.50 -5.77 47.36
C LYS A 56 -9.50 -5.93 46.20
N ASN A 57 -10.80 -5.85 46.47
CA ASN A 57 -11.83 -5.95 45.44
C ASN A 57 -11.85 -4.72 44.51
N ILE A 58 -11.66 -3.51 45.05
CA ILE A 58 -11.53 -2.28 44.26
C ILE A 58 -10.31 -2.37 43.34
N LEU A 59 -9.16 -2.83 43.85
CA LEU A 59 -7.94 -2.98 43.05
C LEU A 59 -8.09 -4.05 41.95
N ASN A 60 -8.70 -5.19 42.26
CA ASN A 60 -8.98 -6.23 41.26
C ASN A 60 -9.98 -5.77 40.19
N SER A 61 -10.95 -4.93 40.57
CA SER A 61 -11.89 -4.33 39.62
C SER A 61 -11.17 -3.36 38.69
N LEU A 62 -10.30 -2.50 39.24
CA LEU A 62 -9.44 -1.61 38.46
C LEU A 62 -8.52 -2.37 37.50
N GLU A 63 -7.88 -3.45 37.97
CA GLU A 63 -7.02 -4.29 37.15
C GLU A 63 -7.79 -4.87 35.94
N LYS A 64 -9.01 -5.36 36.16
CA LYS A 64 -9.87 -5.88 35.08
C LYS A 64 -10.25 -4.78 34.09
N THR A 65 -10.68 -3.62 34.58
CA THR A 65 -11.05 -2.48 33.73
C THR A 65 -9.86 -2.00 32.90
N MET A 66 -8.69 -1.83 33.51
CA MET A 66 -7.46 -1.42 32.83
C MET A 66 -7.00 -2.46 31.82
N THR A 67 -7.07 -3.75 32.17
CA THR A 67 -6.73 -4.84 31.25
C THR A 67 -7.64 -4.84 30.02
N ASN A 68 -8.93 -4.57 30.21
CA ASN A 68 -9.88 -4.48 29.10
C ASN A 68 -9.62 -3.24 28.23
N GLU A 69 -9.37 -2.08 28.83
CA GLU A 69 -9.07 -0.84 28.10
C GLU A 69 -7.81 -1.00 27.23
N ILE A 70 -6.71 -1.53 27.80
CA ILE A 70 -5.46 -1.77 27.07
C ILE A 70 -5.66 -2.80 25.95
N LYS A 71 -6.46 -3.85 26.17
CA LYS A 71 -6.77 -4.84 25.13
C LYS A 71 -7.56 -4.20 23.98
N CYS A 72 -8.55 -3.37 24.29
CA CYS A 72 -9.31 -2.63 23.28
C CYS A 72 -8.40 -1.69 22.48
N GLU A 73 -7.51 -0.97 23.15
CA GLU A 73 -6.52 -0.11 22.50
C GLU A 73 -5.56 -0.90 21.60
N LEU A 74 -4.99 -1.99 22.07
CA LEU A 74 -4.06 -2.82 21.30
C LEU A 74 -4.73 -3.45 20.06
N SER A 75 -6.01 -3.83 20.20
CA SER A 75 -6.83 -4.30 19.08
C SER A 75 -7.07 -3.19 18.05
N ALA A 76 -7.38 -1.98 18.50
CA ALA A 76 -7.55 -0.81 17.64
C ALA A 76 -6.24 -0.44 16.93
N TYR A 77 -5.10 -0.51 17.63
CA TYR A 77 -3.76 -0.32 17.06
C TYR A 77 -3.47 -1.30 15.92
N THR A 78 -3.72 -2.59 16.17
CA THR A 78 -3.53 -3.65 15.16
C THR A 78 -4.42 -3.42 13.93
N SER A 79 -5.70 -3.10 14.16
CA SER A 79 -6.67 -2.84 13.09
C SER A 79 -6.28 -1.62 12.25
N THR A 80 -5.79 -0.56 12.90
CA THR A 80 -5.34 0.67 12.23
C THR A 80 -4.10 0.42 11.37
N ASN A 81 -3.13 -0.33 11.87
CA ASN A 81 -1.91 -0.66 11.13
C ASN A 81 -2.20 -1.59 9.95
N LEU A 82 -3.10 -2.54 10.13
CA LEU A 82 -3.55 -3.41 9.04
C LEU A 82 -4.25 -2.60 7.93
N LEU A 83 -5.09 -1.62 8.31
CA LEU A 83 -5.74 -0.74 7.35
C LEU A 83 -4.73 0.10 6.58
N MET A 84 -3.70 0.64 7.25
CA MET A 84 -2.61 1.37 6.59
C MET A 84 -1.87 0.49 5.58
N MET A 85 -1.51 -0.74 5.94
CA MET A 85 -0.89 -1.70 5.01
C MET A 85 -1.80 -1.99 3.81
N TYR A 86 -3.09 -2.21 4.06
CA TYR A 86 -4.07 -2.42 2.99
C TYR A 86 -4.14 -1.24 2.02
N GLN A 87 -4.12 -0.01 2.53
CA GLN A 87 -4.11 1.20 1.68
C GLN A 87 -2.84 1.31 0.83
N PHE A 88 -1.67 0.97 1.38
CA PHE A 88 -0.43 0.93 0.58
C PHE A 88 -0.48 -0.14 -0.51
N PHE A 89 -1.01 -1.33 -0.21
CA PHE A 89 -1.12 -2.39 -1.21
C PHE A 89 -2.12 -2.06 -2.31
N GLN A 90 -3.25 -1.42 -2.00
CA GLN A 90 -4.16 -0.93 -3.04
C GLN A 90 -3.47 0.09 -3.97
N GLN A 91 -2.64 0.98 -3.42
CA GLN A 91 -1.86 1.90 -4.24
C GLN A 91 -0.83 1.13 -5.06
N ALA A 92 -0.05 0.24 -4.47
CA ALA A 92 0.93 -0.55 -5.20
C ALA A 92 0.30 -1.36 -6.35
N GLU A 93 -0.86 -1.98 -6.13
CA GLU A 93 -1.58 -2.76 -7.13
C GLU A 93 -2.07 -1.91 -8.31
N LYS A 94 -2.58 -0.70 -8.05
CA LYS A 94 -2.95 0.26 -9.12
C LYS A 94 -1.77 0.62 -10.02
N TRP A 95 -0.57 0.58 -9.48
CA TRP A 95 0.67 0.85 -10.20
C TRP A 95 1.40 -0.44 -10.62
N HIS A 96 0.76 -1.60 -10.48
CA HIS A 96 1.30 -2.94 -10.78
C HIS A 96 2.65 -3.25 -10.09
N LEU A 97 2.89 -2.66 -8.92
CA LEU A 97 4.08 -2.88 -8.11
C LEU A 97 3.90 -4.10 -7.20
N ARG A 98 4.89 -5.00 -7.22
CA ARG A 98 4.98 -6.09 -6.24
C ARG A 98 5.85 -5.63 -5.07
N LEU A 99 5.21 -5.28 -3.95
CA LEU A 99 5.89 -4.96 -2.71
C LEU A 99 6.15 -6.24 -1.92
N ASN A 100 7.42 -6.51 -1.62
CA ASN A 100 7.81 -7.54 -0.67
C ASN A 100 8.10 -6.86 0.66
N VAL A 101 7.39 -7.27 1.71
CA VAL A 101 7.64 -6.80 3.07
C VAL A 101 8.32 -7.94 3.82
N ASP A 102 9.58 -7.74 4.18
CA ASP A 102 10.33 -8.69 4.99
C ASP A 102 9.92 -8.56 6.46
N ILE A 103 9.02 -9.44 6.89
CA ILE A 103 8.48 -9.47 8.27
C ILE A 103 9.60 -9.63 9.31
N SER A 104 10.72 -10.23 8.92
CA SER A 104 11.92 -10.38 9.76
C SER A 104 12.60 -9.05 10.12
N GLU A 105 12.49 -8.02 9.28
CA GLU A 105 13.10 -6.71 9.53
C GLU A 105 12.23 -5.80 10.43
N ILE A 106 10.93 -6.07 10.55
CA ILE A 106 9.99 -5.30 11.40
C ILE A 106 10.37 -5.36 12.88
N GLN A 107 11.04 -6.43 13.31
CA GLN A 107 11.53 -6.59 14.70
C GLN A 107 12.97 -6.11 14.89
N ASN A 108 13.60 -5.56 13.86
CA ASN A 108 14.96 -5.06 13.97
C ASN A 108 15.01 -3.87 14.93
N LYS A 109 15.63 -4.10 16.09
CA LYS A 109 15.74 -3.10 17.16
C LYS A 109 16.51 -1.84 16.75
N GLU A 110 17.36 -1.91 15.73
CA GLU A 110 18.09 -0.74 15.24
C GLU A 110 17.20 0.16 14.38
N LEU A 111 16.45 -0.43 13.44
CA LEU A 111 15.44 0.28 12.64
C LEU A 111 14.33 0.86 13.53
N LEU A 112 13.88 0.11 14.55
CA LEU A 112 12.91 0.60 15.53
C LEU A 112 13.43 1.80 16.32
N LYS A 113 14.71 1.81 16.71
CA LYS A 113 15.34 2.95 17.38
C LYS A 113 15.46 4.17 16.46
N GLU A 114 15.68 3.96 15.17
CA GLU A 114 15.66 5.07 14.20
C GLU A 114 14.23 5.64 14.03
N MET A 115 13.21 4.79 14.01
CA MET A 115 11.81 5.24 14.02
C MET A 115 11.46 5.98 15.32
N GLU A 116 11.94 5.51 16.47
CA GLU A 116 11.78 6.20 17.77
C GLU A 116 12.49 7.57 17.77
N LYS A 117 13.66 7.69 17.12
CA LYS A 117 14.33 8.99 16.91
C LYS A 117 13.50 9.93 16.05
N ILE A 118 12.85 9.43 15.00
CA ILE A 118 11.94 10.23 14.16
C ILE A 118 10.74 10.72 14.98
N GLU A 119 10.12 9.85 15.78
CA GLU A 119 9.01 10.21 16.66
C GLU A 119 9.40 11.24 17.74
N THR A 120 10.55 11.06 18.39
CA THR A 120 11.04 11.97 19.42
C THR A 120 11.48 13.32 18.84
N ASN A 121 12.11 13.32 17.67
CA ASN A 121 12.45 14.55 16.95
C ASN A 121 11.19 15.31 16.53
N TYR A 122 10.19 14.60 16.00
CA TYR A 122 8.89 15.16 15.65
C TYR A 122 8.20 15.80 16.87
N ASN A 123 8.09 15.07 17.99
CA ASN A 123 7.53 15.60 19.24
C ASN A 123 8.29 16.82 19.77
N THR A 124 9.62 16.86 19.60
CA THR A 124 10.47 17.99 19.99
C THR A 124 10.25 19.21 19.09
N MET A 125 10.08 18.98 17.78
CA MET A 125 9.78 20.01 16.79
C MET A 125 8.39 20.61 17.02
N ASN A 126 7.38 19.78 17.30
CA ASN A 126 6.03 20.24 17.63
C ASN A 126 6.00 21.06 18.92
N ARG A 127 6.79 20.67 19.93
CA ARG A 127 6.94 21.44 21.19
C ARG A 127 7.67 22.77 20.98
N LYS A 128 8.55 22.87 19.98
CA LYS A 128 9.18 24.13 19.53
C LYS A 128 8.22 25.00 18.70
N LEU A 129 7.35 24.40 17.88
CA LEU A 129 6.34 25.08 17.06
C LEU A 129 5.19 25.64 17.91
N GLU A 130 4.70 24.89 18.90
CA GLU A 130 3.71 25.37 19.87
C GLU A 130 4.23 26.57 20.70
N LYS A 131 5.55 26.63 20.97
CA LYS A 131 6.21 27.80 21.58
C LYS A 131 6.45 28.95 20.60
N LYS A 132 6.28 28.73 19.30
CA LYS A 132 6.41 29.72 18.23
C LYS A 132 5.05 30.17 17.68
N LYS A 133 3.96 30.03 18.45
CA LYS A 133 2.74 30.77 18.12
C LYS A 133 3.02 32.27 18.31
N LEU A 134 3.03 32.96 17.16
CA LEU A 134 3.11 34.40 16.94
C LEU A 134 4.51 35.03 17.01
N LEU A 135 5.35 34.74 16.02
CA LEU A 135 6.26 35.75 15.49
C LEU A 135 5.89 35.97 14.03
N GLY A 136 5.50 37.20 13.67
CA GLY A 136 5.12 37.56 12.31
C GLY A 136 6.25 37.23 11.34
N THR A 137 5.96 36.39 10.35
CA THR A 137 6.84 36.08 9.25
C THR A 137 6.91 37.30 8.33
N SER A 138 7.87 38.18 8.60
CA SER A 138 8.35 39.17 7.64
C SER A 138 9.74 38.75 7.18
N ASP A 139 9.84 38.56 5.87
CA ASP A 139 11.00 38.83 5.00
C ASP A 139 12.10 37.78 4.79
N ASN A 140 12.35 36.82 5.68
CA ASN A 140 13.54 35.97 5.50
C ASN A 140 13.30 34.61 4.81
N ILE A 141 12.09 34.04 4.88
CA ILE A 141 11.78 32.74 4.23
C ILE A 141 11.34 32.94 2.78
N THR A 142 10.71 34.09 2.49
CA THR A 142 10.28 34.45 1.14
C THR A 142 11.48 34.75 0.24
N ASN A 143 12.55 35.36 0.77
CA ASN A 143 13.65 35.86 -0.05
C ASN A 143 14.50 34.73 -0.66
N ASP A 144 14.81 33.67 0.10
CA ASP A 144 15.63 32.55 -0.39
C ASP A 144 14.90 31.73 -1.48
N PHE A 145 13.59 31.49 -1.29
CA PHE A 145 12.77 30.82 -2.30
C PHE A 145 12.56 31.68 -3.56
N VAL A 146 12.37 33.00 -3.38
CA VAL A 146 12.27 33.96 -4.49
C VAL A 146 13.60 34.08 -5.24
N GLU A 147 14.74 34.05 -4.55
CA GLU A 147 16.07 34.04 -5.18
C GLU A 147 16.33 32.75 -5.99
N VAL A 148 15.92 31.59 -5.48
CA VAL A 148 16.03 30.32 -6.22
C VAL A 148 15.13 30.32 -7.46
N LEU A 149 13.91 30.85 -7.36
CA LEU A 149 13.01 31.00 -8.50
C LEU A 149 13.53 32.00 -9.53
N HIS A 150 14.04 33.16 -9.11
CA HIS A 150 14.67 34.12 -10.02
C HIS A 150 15.89 33.53 -10.71
N ARG A 151 16.75 32.81 -9.98
CA ARG A 151 17.89 32.10 -10.57
C ARG A 151 17.46 31.06 -11.60
N ARG A 152 16.34 30.36 -11.37
CA ARG A 152 15.80 29.40 -12.33
C ARG A 152 15.18 30.09 -13.55
N LEU A 153 14.55 31.24 -13.34
CA LEU A 153 13.98 32.08 -14.39
C LEU A 153 15.09 32.64 -15.30
N ASP A 154 16.18 33.16 -14.73
CA ASP A 154 17.37 33.60 -15.46
C ASP A 154 18.03 32.45 -16.27
N GLN A 155 18.08 31.24 -15.70
CA GLN A 155 18.58 30.07 -16.42
C GLN A 155 17.70 29.68 -17.62
N LEU A 156 16.38 29.80 -17.48
CA LEU A 156 15.45 29.52 -18.57
C LEU A 156 15.52 30.62 -19.63
N GLU A 157 15.63 31.88 -19.23
CA GLU A 157 15.74 33.01 -20.14
C GLU A 157 17.06 32.98 -20.92
N THR A 158 18.17 32.63 -20.26
CA THR A 158 19.46 32.42 -20.95
C THR A 158 19.45 31.22 -21.89
N HIS A 159 18.76 30.13 -21.56
CA HIS A 159 18.61 28.99 -22.47
C HIS A 159 17.72 29.34 -23.67
N ASN A 160 16.62 30.08 -23.45
CA ASN A 160 15.77 30.56 -24.52
C ASN A 160 16.52 31.52 -25.45
N SER A 161 17.29 32.45 -24.90
CA SER A 161 18.13 33.36 -25.70
C SER A 161 19.19 32.62 -26.52
N LYS A 162 19.78 31.55 -25.97
CA LYS A 162 20.71 30.68 -26.72
C LYS A 162 20.00 29.92 -27.84
N LEU A 163 18.83 29.34 -27.56
CA LEU A 163 18.03 28.65 -28.59
C LEU A 163 17.59 29.61 -29.70
N GLU A 164 17.21 30.84 -29.37
CA GLU A 164 16.88 31.88 -30.36
C GLU A 164 18.10 32.26 -31.20
N ALA A 165 19.28 32.37 -30.60
CA ALA A 165 20.53 32.61 -31.33
C ALA A 165 20.88 31.43 -32.25
N ASP A 166 20.77 30.19 -31.76
CA ASP A 166 21.03 28.99 -32.54
C ASP A 166 20.04 28.87 -33.71
N LEU A 167 18.75 29.12 -33.48
CA LEU A 167 17.73 29.17 -34.54
C LEU A 167 18.06 30.23 -35.58
N LYS A 168 18.45 31.43 -35.15
CA LYS A 168 18.84 32.51 -36.07
C LYS A 168 20.08 32.14 -36.90
N THR A 169 21.09 31.50 -36.30
CA THR A 169 22.26 31.04 -37.06
C THR A 169 21.91 29.93 -38.04
N LEU A 170 20.99 29.04 -37.68
CA LEU A 170 20.50 27.98 -38.55
C LEU A 170 19.68 28.56 -39.70
N GLU A 171 18.82 29.55 -39.45
CA GLU A 171 18.09 30.30 -40.46
C GLU A 171 19.05 31.03 -41.42
N ASP A 172 20.06 31.72 -40.90
CA ASP A 172 21.09 32.38 -41.72
C ASP A 172 21.86 31.38 -42.59
N ASN A 173 22.19 30.21 -42.05
CA ASN A 173 22.85 29.14 -42.79
C ASN A 173 21.93 28.53 -43.87
N CYS A 174 20.66 28.29 -43.55
CA CYS A 174 19.66 27.85 -44.52
C CYS A 174 19.46 28.88 -45.65
N ASN A 175 19.43 30.17 -45.31
CA ASN A 175 19.32 31.25 -46.30
C ASN A 175 20.57 31.34 -47.17
N LYS A 176 21.78 31.20 -46.60
CA LYS A 176 23.03 31.11 -47.38
C LYS A 176 23.02 29.92 -48.33
N LEU A 177 22.70 28.73 -47.84
CA LEU A 177 22.60 27.53 -48.68
C LEU A 177 21.50 27.66 -49.75
N SER A 178 20.38 28.33 -49.44
CA SER A 178 19.33 28.61 -50.42
C SER A 178 19.82 29.57 -51.50
N ASN A 179 20.54 30.63 -51.13
CA ASN A 179 21.11 31.58 -52.07
C ASN A 179 22.22 30.94 -52.93
N GLU A 180 23.07 30.11 -52.35
CA GLU A 180 24.07 29.32 -53.08
C GLU A 180 23.40 28.33 -54.04
N LYS A 181 22.33 27.65 -53.60
CA LYS A 181 21.52 26.78 -54.45
C LYS A 181 20.89 27.54 -55.62
N GLU A 182 20.37 28.75 -55.39
CA GLU A 182 19.83 29.59 -56.46
C GLU A 182 20.92 30.11 -57.41
N ALA A 183 22.08 30.50 -56.88
CA ALA A 183 23.23 30.92 -57.68
C ALA A 183 23.77 29.77 -58.54
N LEU A 184 23.92 28.56 -57.98
CA LEU A 184 24.29 27.35 -58.73
C LEU A 184 23.23 27.00 -59.78
N LYS A 185 21.94 27.16 -59.47
CA LYS A 185 20.86 26.94 -60.44
C LYS A 185 20.89 27.96 -61.60
N LEU A 186 21.31 29.20 -61.33
CA LEU A 186 21.52 30.22 -62.36
C LEU A 186 22.79 29.95 -63.19
N LEU A 187 23.87 29.48 -62.56
CA LEU A 187 25.09 29.05 -63.24
C LEU A 187 24.83 27.85 -64.16
N ILE A 188 24.11 26.83 -63.69
CA ILE A 188 23.69 25.68 -64.52
C ILE A 188 22.82 26.14 -65.70
N LYS A 189 21.92 27.11 -65.50
CA LYS A 189 21.13 27.72 -66.59
C LYS A 189 21.96 28.56 -67.57
N GLN A 190 23.11 29.08 -67.14
CA GLN A 190 24.04 29.82 -67.99
C GLN A 190 24.98 28.87 -68.74
N GLU A 191 25.41 27.78 -68.11
CA GLU A 191 26.16 26.68 -68.73
C GLU A 191 25.32 25.90 -69.74
N ASP A 192 23.99 25.82 -69.59
CA ASP A 192 23.07 25.24 -70.59
C ASP A 192 22.98 26.05 -71.90
N LYS A 193 23.65 27.22 -71.99
CA LYS A 193 23.82 27.97 -73.25
C LYS A 193 25.17 27.75 -73.91
N GLN A 194 26.04 26.92 -73.34
CA GLN A 194 27.32 26.56 -73.94
C GLN A 194 27.41 25.02 -74.01
N GLU A 195 27.16 24.55 -75.22
CA GLU A 195 27.21 23.18 -75.69
C GLU A 195 28.46 22.42 -75.18
N ASP A 196 28.25 21.42 -74.31
CA ASP A 196 28.69 20.02 -74.46
C ASP A 196 28.70 19.28 -73.09
N SER A 197 27.67 18.49 -72.78
CA SER A 197 27.67 17.54 -71.63
C SER A 197 26.58 16.47 -71.72
N GLN A 198 26.46 15.79 -72.86
CA GLN A 198 25.64 14.57 -72.94
C GLN A 198 26.35 13.32 -72.38
N LYS A 199 27.63 13.40 -72.02
CA LYS A 199 28.35 12.31 -71.31
C LYS A 199 28.30 12.42 -69.78
N THR A 200 28.34 13.64 -69.23
CA THR A 200 28.37 13.88 -67.79
C THR A 200 27.00 13.72 -67.12
N LEU A 201 25.92 14.01 -67.85
CA LEU A 201 24.56 13.82 -67.33
C LEU A 201 24.24 12.33 -67.12
N VAL A 202 24.67 11.46 -68.04
CA VAL A 202 24.48 10.00 -67.93
C VAL A 202 25.34 9.43 -66.79
N GLU A 203 26.57 9.92 -66.59
CA GLU A 203 27.42 9.49 -65.47
C GLU A 203 26.88 9.93 -64.10
N ILE A 204 26.35 11.15 -64.01
CA ILE A 204 25.71 11.66 -62.79
C ILE A 204 24.38 10.93 -62.53
N GLU A 205 23.58 10.65 -63.57
CA GLU A 205 22.32 9.92 -63.45
C GLU A 205 22.57 8.45 -63.03
N VAL A 206 23.58 7.80 -63.60
CA VAL A 206 24.04 6.46 -63.18
C VAL A 206 24.63 6.46 -61.76
N GLN A 207 25.39 7.48 -61.37
CA GLN A 207 25.88 7.59 -59.98
C GLN A 207 24.76 7.85 -58.98
N THR A 208 23.81 8.71 -59.30
CA THR A 208 22.64 8.96 -58.42
C THR A 208 21.74 7.74 -58.33
N GLN A 209 21.58 6.98 -59.41
CA GLN A 209 20.83 5.72 -59.42
C GLN A 209 21.56 4.63 -58.61
N ASN A 210 22.88 4.48 -58.77
CA ASN A 210 23.67 3.55 -57.96
C ASN A 210 23.66 3.89 -56.47
N ILE A 211 23.76 5.17 -56.10
CA ILE A 211 23.65 5.60 -54.69
C ILE A 211 22.24 5.34 -54.14
N PHE A 212 21.20 5.49 -54.95
CA PHE A 212 19.83 5.18 -54.56
C PHE A 212 19.62 3.68 -54.38
N ASP A 213 20.16 2.87 -55.30
CA ASP A 213 20.10 1.42 -55.26
C ASP A 213 20.95 0.85 -54.11
N ASP A 214 22.11 1.43 -53.80
CA ASP A 214 22.94 1.06 -52.64
C ASP A 214 22.25 1.42 -51.32
N ASN A 215 21.60 2.59 -51.21
CA ASN A 215 20.83 2.94 -50.02
C ASN A 215 19.59 2.05 -49.84
N LYS A 216 18.96 1.63 -50.94
CA LYS A 216 17.82 0.71 -50.93
C LYS A 216 18.26 -0.70 -50.51
N ASN A 217 19.37 -1.20 -51.04
CA ASN A 217 19.95 -2.48 -50.66
C ASN A 217 20.37 -2.49 -49.17
N ASN A 218 21.01 -1.43 -48.68
CA ASN A 218 21.36 -1.29 -47.27
C ASN A 218 20.12 -1.24 -46.36
N HIS A 219 19.04 -0.60 -46.82
CA HIS A 219 17.77 -0.56 -46.09
C HIS A 219 17.08 -1.93 -46.05
N ASP A 220 17.12 -2.67 -47.16
CA ASP A 220 16.55 -4.01 -47.24
C ASP A 220 17.40 -5.04 -46.45
N GLU A 221 18.73 -4.91 -46.44
CA GLU A 221 19.62 -5.70 -45.58
C GLU A 221 19.36 -5.40 -44.09
N CYS A 222 19.20 -4.13 -43.72
CA CYS A 222 18.81 -3.74 -42.36
C CYS A 222 17.46 -4.35 -41.96
N LYS A 223 16.45 -4.33 -42.83
CA LYS A 223 15.16 -5.02 -42.58
C LYS A 223 15.33 -6.52 -42.40
N ILE A 224 16.16 -7.17 -43.21
CA ILE A 224 16.43 -8.59 -43.09
C ILE A 224 17.07 -8.90 -41.73
N THR A 225 18.05 -8.10 -41.28
CA THR A 225 18.67 -8.28 -39.96
C THR A 225 17.70 -8.04 -38.81
N VAL A 226 16.79 -7.06 -38.91
CA VAL A 226 15.74 -6.82 -37.91
C VAL A 226 14.78 -8.01 -37.85
N ASN A 227 14.31 -8.50 -39.00
CA ASN A 227 13.44 -9.67 -39.05
C ASN A 227 14.14 -10.94 -38.51
N GLN A 228 15.45 -11.09 -38.72
CA GLN A 228 16.24 -12.18 -38.14
C GLN A 228 16.31 -12.07 -36.62
N LEU A 229 16.60 -10.88 -36.08
CA LEU A 229 16.62 -10.63 -34.63
C LEU A 229 15.25 -10.80 -33.98
N GLU A 230 14.17 -10.38 -34.64
CA GLU A 230 12.79 -10.60 -34.17
C GLU A 230 12.46 -12.09 -34.11
N ASN A 231 12.87 -12.87 -35.12
CA ASN A 231 12.69 -14.32 -35.12
C ASN A 231 13.52 -15.01 -34.03
N GLU A 232 14.78 -14.62 -33.84
CA GLU A 232 15.62 -15.14 -32.76
C GLU A 232 15.04 -14.81 -31.38
N LEU A 233 14.52 -13.60 -31.20
CA LEU A 233 13.85 -13.18 -29.97
C LEU A 233 12.58 -14.02 -29.72
N ALA A 234 11.77 -14.26 -30.74
CA ALA A 234 10.58 -15.13 -30.63
C ALA A 234 10.96 -16.57 -30.26
N VAL A 235 12.03 -17.11 -30.85
CA VAL A 235 12.54 -18.45 -30.51
C VAL A 235 13.03 -18.48 -29.07
N ALA A 236 13.83 -17.50 -28.63
CA ALA A 236 14.33 -17.42 -27.27
C ALA A 236 13.19 -17.30 -26.24
N GLN A 237 12.16 -16.50 -26.54
CA GLN A 237 10.96 -16.40 -25.71
C GLN A 237 10.23 -17.75 -25.61
N SER A 238 10.04 -18.45 -26.72
CA SER A 238 9.40 -19.77 -26.73
C SER A 238 10.20 -20.82 -25.95
N GLN A 239 11.53 -20.75 -25.99
CA GLN A 239 12.38 -21.66 -25.24
C GLN A 239 12.37 -21.34 -23.74
N LEU A 240 12.28 -20.06 -23.37
CA LEU A 240 12.12 -19.63 -21.98
C LEU A 240 10.79 -20.11 -21.40
N THR A 241 9.69 -20.05 -22.16
CA THR A 241 8.40 -20.56 -21.69
C THR A 241 8.40 -22.08 -21.52
N LEU A 242 8.98 -22.82 -22.46
CA LEU A 242 9.10 -24.29 -22.34
C LEU A 242 9.97 -24.70 -21.16
N THR A 243 11.13 -24.06 -20.97
CA THR A 243 12.02 -24.36 -19.83
C THR A 243 11.38 -24.02 -18.49
N ASN A 244 10.63 -22.92 -18.40
CA ASN A 244 9.85 -22.60 -17.20
C ASN A 244 8.79 -23.66 -16.90
N LEU A 245 8.04 -24.12 -17.91
CA LEU A 245 7.04 -25.17 -17.73
C LEU A 245 7.67 -26.50 -17.29
N GLU A 246 8.84 -26.84 -17.84
CA GLU A 246 9.59 -28.02 -17.41
C GLU A 246 10.10 -27.89 -15.97
N LEU A 247 10.64 -26.73 -15.59
CA LEU A 247 11.06 -26.46 -14.21
C LEU A 247 9.89 -26.53 -13.23
N GLU A 248 8.74 -25.98 -13.60
CA GLU A 248 7.52 -26.02 -12.77
C GLU A 248 6.99 -27.45 -12.62
N ARG A 249 7.07 -28.26 -13.68
CA ARG A 249 6.78 -29.70 -13.61
C ARG A 249 7.78 -30.44 -12.71
N LYS A 250 9.08 -30.20 -12.86
CA LYS A 250 10.12 -30.82 -12.02
C LYS A 250 9.99 -30.41 -10.56
N PHE A 251 9.62 -29.16 -10.30
CA PHE A 251 9.33 -28.66 -8.96
C PHE A 251 8.12 -29.37 -8.36
N ASN A 252 7.03 -29.51 -9.12
CA ASN A 252 5.85 -30.25 -8.68
C ASN A 252 6.12 -31.75 -8.44
N ASP A 253 7.03 -32.35 -9.21
CA ASP A 253 7.46 -33.74 -9.05
C ASP A 253 8.48 -33.93 -7.91
N THR A 254 8.98 -32.84 -7.29
CA THR A 254 9.98 -32.91 -6.22
C THR A 254 9.36 -33.50 -4.96
N ALA A 255 10.02 -34.52 -4.38
CA ALA A 255 9.54 -35.25 -3.20
C ALA A 255 9.22 -34.32 -2.00
N ALA A 256 9.99 -33.25 -1.82
CA ALA A 256 9.72 -32.26 -0.77
C ALA A 256 8.37 -31.54 -0.97
N TYR A 257 8.06 -31.14 -2.20
CA TYR A 257 6.79 -30.47 -2.54
C TYR A 257 5.61 -31.44 -2.41
N ILE A 258 5.75 -32.67 -2.92
CA ILE A 258 4.71 -33.71 -2.78
C ILE A 258 4.45 -34.02 -1.30
N ASN A 259 5.50 -34.17 -0.49
CA ASN A 259 5.38 -34.42 0.95
C ASN A 259 4.70 -33.25 1.69
N MET A 260 5.07 -32.01 1.37
CA MET A 260 4.46 -30.81 1.95
C MET A 260 2.99 -30.68 1.53
N LYS A 261 2.68 -30.90 0.26
CA LYS A 261 1.31 -30.91 -0.26
C LYS A 261 0.45 -31.95 0.45
N ASN A 262 0.94 -33.17 0.62
CA ASN A 262 0.25 -34.24 1.34
C ASN A 262 0.07 -33.92 2.84
N MET A 263 1.05 -33.27 3.47
CA MET A 263 0.94 -32.84 4.86
C MET A 263 -0.11 -31.74 5.03
N ILE A 264 -0.15 -30.76 4.11
CA ILE A 264 -1.12 -29.66 4.12
C ILE A 264 -2.53 -30.18 3.86
N THR A 265 -2.73 -31.04 2.86
CA THR A 265 -4.05 -31.62 2.58
C THR A 265 -4.56 -32.44 3.77
N LYS A 266 -3.70 -33.23 4.41
CA LYS A 266 -4.05 -33.98 5.62
C LYS A 266 -4.40 -33.07 6.80
N LYS A 267 -3.63 -32.01 7.06
CA LYS A 267 -3.95 -31.02 8.10
C LYS A 267 -5.26 -30.29 7.82
N ASN A 268 -5.53 -29.95 6.56
CA ASN A 268 -6.79 -29.31 6.18
C ASN A 268 -8.00 -30.24 6.39
N GLU A 269 -7.85 -31.54 6.11
CA GLU A 269 -8.89 -32.52 6.40
C GLU A 269 -9.12 -32.65 7.91
N GLN A 270 -8.05 -32.70 8.71
CA GLN A 270 -8.16 -32.69 10.17
C GLN A 270 -8.84 -31.43 10.71
N VAL A 271 -8.53 -30.26 10.14
CA VAL A 271 -9.20 -28.99 10.50
C VAL A 271 -10.67 -29.04 10.13
N ARG A 272 -11.04 -29.67 9.01
CA ARG A 272 -12.44 -29.87 8.61
C ARG A 272 -13.15 -30.81 9.58
N GLU A 273 -12.58 -31.97 9.90
CA GLU A 273 -13.13 -32.92 10.87
C GLU A 273 -13.31 -32.29 12.26
N LEU A 274 -12.36 -31.47 12.71
CA LEU A 274 -12.47 -30.76 13.99
C LEU A 274 -13.55 -29.69 13.97
N ARG A 275 -13.70 -28.96 12.84
CA ARG A 275 -14.81 -28.02 12.64
C ARG A 275 -16.16 -28.74 12.66
N ASP A 276 -16.27 -29.87 11.98
CA ASP A 276 -17.49 -30.67 11.94
C ASP A 276 -17.85 -31.25 13.32
N ARG A 277 -16.85 -31.69 14.10
CA ARG A 277 -17.06 -32.12 15.50
C ARG A 277 -17.46 -30.97 16.43
N LEU A 278 -16.80 -29.82 16.32
CA LEU A 278 -17.17 -28.62 17.10
C LEU A 278 -18.61 -28.18 16.80
N LEU A 279 -19.04 -28.30 15.54
CA LEU A 279 -20.41 -27.99 15.12
C LEU A 279 -21.48 -28.86 15.82
N ILE A 280 -21.13 -30.09 16.21
CA ILE A 280 -22.04 -30.98 16.96
C ILE A 280 -22.20 -30.46 18.40
N TYR A 281 -21.11 -30.03 19.04
CA TYR A 281 -21.14 -29.50 20.39
C TYR A 281 -21.81 -28.12 20.47
N GLU A 282 -21.67 -27.28 19.46
CA GLU A 282 -22.45 -26.02 19.36
C GLU A 282 -23.96 -26.27 19.26
N LYS A 283 -24.41 -27.42 18.74
CA LYS A 283 -25.83 -27.78 18.72
C LYS A 283 -26.33 -28.34 20.06
N GLU A 284 -25.51 -29.07 20.80
CA GLU A 284 -25.85 -29.60 22.14
C GLU A 284 -25.94 -28.47 23.19
N ASP A 285 -25.00 -27.50 23.17
CA ASP A 285 -25.08 -26.31 24.04
C ASP A 285 -26.36 -25.48 23.78
N ASN A 286 -26.82 -25.44 22.53
CA ASN A 286 -28.09 -24.80 22.19
C ASN A 286 -29.32 -25.57 22.71
N GLN A 287 -29.27 -26.91 22.75
CA GLN A 287 -30.34 -27.71 23.34
C GLN A 287 -30.41 -27.51 24.86
N ASP A 288 -29.28 -27.52 25.56
CA ASP A 288 -29.23 -27.24 27.01
C ASP A 288 -29.72 -25.83 27.36
N ASN A 289 -29.44 -24.85 26.50
CA ASN A 289 -29.97 -23.50 26.64
C ASN A 289 -31.51 -23.43 26.43
N VAL A 290 -32.04 -24.23 25.50
CA VAL A 290 -33.49 -24.37 25.27
C VAL A 290 -34.18 -25.08 26.44
N TYR A 291 -33.58 -26.13 27.00
CA TYR A 291 -34.10 -26.82 28.18
C TYR A 291 -34.07 -25.92 29.43
N SER A 292 -33.00 -25.15 29.61
CA SER A 292 -32.89 -24.13 30.67
C SER A 292 -33.96 -23.04 30.53
N SER A 293 -34.19 -22.54 29.31
CA SER A 293 -35.24 -21.58 29.01
C SER A 293 -36.64 -22.14 29.30
N LYS A 294 -36.94 -23.36 28.84
CA LYS A 294 -38.22 -24.03 29.13
C LYS A 294 -38.42 -24.30 30.63
N LEU A 295 -37.38 -24.67 31.36
CA LEU A 295 -37.40 -24.84 32.83
C LEU A 295 -37.67 -23.51 33.53
N SER A 296 -37.07 -22.41 33.08
CA SER A 296 -37.32 -21.07 33.63
C SER A 296 -38.77 -20.62 33.45
N ILE A 297 -39.36 -20.91 32.28
CA ILE A 297 -40.77 -20.63 31.96
C ILE A 297 -41.70 -21.47 32.85
N LEU A 298 -41.40 -22.77 33.00
CA LEU A 298 -42.15 -23.68 33.87
C LEU A 298 -42.08 -23.25 35.34
N LEU A 299 -40.91 -22.84 35.83
CA LEU A 299 -40.74 -22.32 37.19
C LEU A 299 -41.50 -21.00 37.40
N ALA A 300 -41.54 -20.13 36.39
CA ALA A 300 -42.31 -18.89 36.43
C ALA A 300 -43.83 -19.18 36.47
N GLN A 301 -44.32 -20.12 35.67
CA GLN A 301 -45.72 -20.57 35.73
C GLN A 301 -46.06 -21.22 37.07
N TRP A 302 -45.17 -22.05 37.61
CA TRP A 302 -45.39 -22.71 38.90
C TRP A 302 -45.41 -21.70 40.07
N ARG A 303 -44.55 -20.68 40.03
CA ARG A 303 -44.60 -19.54 40.97
C ARG A 303 -45.91 -18.75 40.84
N ALA A 304 -46.38 -18.49 39.62
CA ALA A 304 -47.65 -17.79 39.38
C ALA A 304 -48.86 -18.56 39.91
N VAL A 305 -48.87 -19.89 39.77
CA VAL A 305 -49.91 -20.77 40.33
C VAL A 305 -49.86 -20.79 41.86
N ARG A 306 -48.67 -20.75 42.47
CA ARG A 306 -48.51 -20.74 43.94
C ARG A 306 -48.90 -19.40 44.58
N SER A 307 -48.70 -18.27 43.88
CA SER A 307 -49.11 -16.94 44.35
C SER A 307 -50.62 -16.70 44.25
N ARG A 308 -51.34 -17.45 43.41
CA ARG A 308 -52.81 -17.45 43.39
C ARG A 308 -53.32 -18.54 44.34
N GLY A 309 -53.41 -18.22 45.62
CA GLY A 309 -53.98 -19.12 46.63
C GLY A 309 -55.39 -19.58 46.26
N GLY A 310 -55.56 -20.87 45.94
CA GLY A 310 -56.86 -21.47 45.65
C GLY A 310 -56.77 -22.99 45.41
N SER A 311 -57.15 -23.75 46.44
CA SER A 311 -57.72 -25.13 46.49
C SER A 311 -57.51 -26.14 45.33
N PRO A 312 -57.19 -27.42 45.62
CA PRO A 312 -56.78 -28.44 44.64
C PRO A 312 -57.97 -29.09 43.91
N LYS A 313 -58.54 -28.43 42.90
CA LYS A 313 -59.43 -29.08 41.92
C LYS A 313 -59.30 -28.46 40.53
N ALA A 314 -58.19 -28.74 39.86
CA ALA A 314 -58.10 -28.61 38.39
C ALA A 314 -56.95 -29.49 37.88
N ARG A 315 -57.22 -30.80 37.79
CA ARG A 315 -56.37 -31.74 37.07
C ARG A 315 -56.65 -31.56 35.57
N THR A 316 -56.26 -30.43 35.01
CA THR A 316 -56.34 -30.20 33.56
C THR A 316 -55.08 -30.80 32.96
N TYR A 317 -55.24 -31.96 32.35
CA TYR A 317 -54.24 -32.58 31.48
C TYR A 317 -53.78 -31.56 30.45
N ILE A 318 -52.55 -31.07 30.58
CA ILE A 318 -51.86 -30.42 29.48
C ILE A 318 -51.42 -31.55 28.55
N LYS A 319 -52.20 -31.79 27.49
CA LYS A 319 -51.78 -32.60 26.35
C LYS A 319 -50.52 -31.95 25.76
N PHE A 320 -49.38 -32.59 25.94
CA PHE A 320 -48.20 -32.34 25.11
C PHE A 320 -48.47 -33.00 23.75
N ASN A 321 -48.64 -32.19 22.71
CA ASN A 321 -48.52 -32.67 21.33
C ASN A 321 -47.06 -33.11 21.13
N GLN A 322 -46.86 -34.39 20.84
CA GLN A 322 -45.55 -34.99 20.57
C GLN A 322 -45.01 -34.70 19.15
N GLU A 323 -45.60 -33.76 18.40
CA GLU A 323 -45.23 -33.52 16.99
C GLU A 323 -44.08 -32.52 16.78
N GLU A 324 -43.55 -31.86 17.82
CA GLU A 324 -42.41 -30.93 17.67
C GLU A 324 -41.05 -31.53 18.07
N LEU A 325 -40.96 -32.86 18.20
CA LEU A 325 -39.72 -33.56 18.56
C LEU A 325 -38.92 -34.12 17.36
N TYR A 326 -39.35 -33.80 16.14
CA TYR A 326 -38.61 -34.13 14.91
C TYR A 326 -38.63 -32.94 13.95
N HIS A 327 -37.89 -31.88 14.26
CA HIS A 327 -37.26 -31.03 13.24
C HIS A 327 -36.02 -30.33 13.78
#